data_AF-A0A4Z2CKN1-F1
#
_entry.id   AF-A0A4Z2CKN1-F1
#
_cell.length_a   1.000
_cell.length_b   1.000
_cell.length_c   1.000
_cell.angle_alpha   90.00
_cell.angle_beta   90.00
_cell.angle_gamma   90.00
#
_symmetry.space_group_name_H-M   'P 1'
#
loop_
_entity.id
_entity.type
_entity.pdbx_description
1 polymer ?
#
loop_
_entity_poly.entity_id
_entity_poly.type
_entity_poly.pdbx_seq_one_letter_code
_entity_poly.pdbx_strand_id
1 'polypeptide(L)'
;MPPYENIMNFASTLLVPGVPILYYTTELNADRISSDKIPTTMYPFAKNYYNERINHYSGILSHLPMPWNYNGSGFSYQLADENLETPLRLVQQLVSLRKNPVFQLGTIEQIKLDQVMNRPGIISVFTRKAEGYPTFIVILTVDFEEMTLNLTTICPSVIPRLIYPPSKNLPLDIPLPNSEIPLEKIDGNFRSYVVSCAA
;
A
#
# COMPACT_ATOMS: atom_id res chain seq x y z
N MET A 1 -17.60 2.41 -3.97
CA MET A 1 -16.25 1.81 -4.02
C MET A 1 -15.79 1.55 -2.59
N PRO A 2 -15.19 0.39 -2.23
CA PRO A 2 -14.46 0.35 -0.96
C PRO A 2 -13.41 1.47 -1.01
N PRO A 3 -13.33 2.31 0.03
CA PRO A 3 -12.67 3.60 -0.03
C PRO A 3 -11.18 3.41 0.17
N TYR A 4 -10.50 2.83 -0.81
CA TYR A 4 -9.07 3.00 -0.92
C TYR A 4 -8.82 4.33 -1.62
N GLU A 5 -9.33 5.44 -1.04
CA GLU A 5 -8.93 6.81 -1.43
C GLU A 5 -7.45 7.04 -1.16
N ASN A 6 -6.83 6.14 -0.38
CA ASN A 6 -5.44 6.19 -0.01
C ASN A 6 -4.81 4.79 -0.14
N ILE A 7 -3.70 4.72 -0.88
CA ILE A 7 -2.84 3.55 -1.03
C ILE A 7 -2.31 3.01 0.32
N MET A 8 -2.37 3.79 1.41
CA MET A 8 -2.22 3.33 2.79
C MET A 8 -3.18 2.20 3.16
N ASN A 9 -4.47 2.40 2.88
CA ASN A 9 -5.50 1.44 3.24
C ASN A 9 -5.32 0.16 2.42
N PHE A 10 -4.77 0.28 1.21
CA PHE A 10 -4.43 -0.87 0.39
C PHE A 10 -3.20 -1.63 0.93
N ALA A 11 -2.09 -0.93 1.17
CA ALA A 11 -0.87 -1.55 1.68
C ALA A 11 -1.09 -2.16 3.06
N SER A 12 -1.87 -1.50 3.93
CA SER A 12 -2.28 -2.07 5.20
C SER A 12 -3.10 -3.34 5.00
N THR A 13 -4.04 -3.37 4.05
CA THR A 13 -4.82 -4.58 3.70
C THR A 13 -3.92 -5.78 3.36
N LEU A 14 -2.79 -5.55 2.67
CA LEU A 14 -1.82 -6.61 2.35
C LEU A 14 -0.81 -6.94 3.45
N LEU A 15 -0.63 -6.07 4.45
CA LEU A 15 0.38 -6.24 5.51
C LEU A 15 -0.22 -6.60 6.87
N VAL A 16 -1.54 -6.53 7.03
CA VAL A 16 -2.28 -7.01 8.21
C VAL A 16 -2.58 -8.52 8.12
N PRO A 17 -2.80 -9.20 9.26
CA PRO A 17 -3.22 -10.60 9.29
C PRO A 17 -4.61 -10.79 8.63
N GLY A 18 -4.87 -11.99 8.11
CA GLY A 18 -6.17 -12.37 7.55
C GLY A 18 -6.16 -12.65 6.05
N VAL A 19 -7.29 -12.43 5.38
CA VAL A 19 -7.41 -12.56 3.91
C VAL A 19 -7.67 -11.18 3.32
N PRO A 20 -6.77 -10.64 2.49
CA PRO A 20 -6.98 -9.35 1.86
C PRO A 20 -8.08 -9.49 0.80
N ILE A 21 -9.07 -8.59 0.84
CA ILE A 21 -10.11 -8.50 -0.18
C ILE A 21 -9.79 -7.25 -1.01
N LEU A 22 -9.49 -7.46 -2.30
CA LEU A 22 -9.19 -6.38 -3.23
C LEU A 22 -10.33 -6.25 -4.22
N TYR A 23 -10.79 -5.01 -4.44
CA TYR A 23 -11.72 -4.70 -5.50
C TYR A 23 -10.95 -4.43 -6.80
N TYR A 24 -11.48 -4.87 -7.94
CA TYR A 24 -10.81 -4.68 -9.22
C TYR A 24 -10.56 -3.18 -9.49
N THR A 25 -9.46 -2.86 -10.18
CA THR A 25 -8.89 -1.51 -10.39
C THR A 25 -8.20 -0.85 -9.19
N THR A 26 -8.30 -1.40 -7.98
CA THR A 26 -7.64 -0.81 -6.79
C THR A 26 -6.11 -0.84 -6.94
N GLU A 27 -5.58 -1.89 -7.54
CA GLU A 27 -4.16 -2.11 -7.83
C GLU A 27 -3.57 -1.11 -8.83
N LEU A 28 -4.41 -0.44 -9.62
CA LEU A 28 -3.98 0.55 -10.60
C LEU A 28 -4.01 1.97 -10.05
N ASN A 29 -4.47 2.16 -8.81
CA ASN A 29 -4.87 3.47 -8.28
C ASN A 29 -5.76 4.21 -9.29
N ALA A 30 -6.69 3.48 -9.93
CA ALA A 30 -7.52 4.06 -10.98
C ALA A 30 -8.43 5.13 -10.37
N ASP A 31 -8.22 6.38 -10.80
CA ASP A 31 -9.05 7.49 -10.38
C ASP A 31 -10.51 7.25 -10.76
N ARG A 32 -11.41 7.83 -9.95
CA ARG A 32 -12.82 7.94 -10.34
C ARG A 32 -12.87 8.69 -11.67
N ILE A 33 -13.46 8.08 -12.69
CA ILE A 33 -13.79 8.81 -13.92
C ILE A 33 -14.69 9.98 -13.51
N SER A 34 -14.28 11.21 -13.84
CA SER A 34 -15.09 12.41 -13.59
C SER A 34 -16.52 12.17 -14.10
N SER A 35 -17.51 12.54 -13.29
CA SER A 35 -18.93 12.41 -13.63
C SER A 35 -19.25 12.96 -15.02
N ASP A 36 -18.51 13.98 -15.44
CA ASP A 36 -18.73 14.75 -16.66
C ASP A 36 -18.24 13.99 -17.90
N LYS A 37 -17.39 12.97 -17.70
CA LYS A 37 -16.86 12.10 -18.77
C LYS A 37 -17.68 10.82 -18.94
N ILE A 38 -18.70 10.60 -18.12
CA ILE A 38 -19.54 9.41 -18.20
C ILE A 38 -20.56 9.62 -19.31
N PRO A 39 -20.60 8.74 -20.32
CA PRO A 39 -21.62 8.83 -21.35
C PRO A 39 -23.01 8.78 -20.72
N THR A 40 -23.87 9.72 -21.09
CA THR A 40 -25.27 9.78 -20.63
C THR A 40 -26.10 8.55 -21.03
N THR A 41 -25.54 7.70 -21.91
CA THR A 41 -26.17 6.50 -22.47
C THR A 41 -25.40 5.21 -22.16
N MET A 42 -24.58 5.18 -21.09
CA MET A 42 -23.75 4.01 -20.75
C MET A 42 -24.57 2.72 -20.55
N TYR A 43 -25.84 2.81 -20.16
CA TYR A 43 -26.76 1.68 -20.07
C TYR A 43 -27.90 1.82 -21.09
N PRO A 44 -28.25 0.75 -21.83
CA PRO A 44 -29.39 0.80 -22.73
C PRO A 44 -30.69 0.98 -21.93
N PHE A 45 -31.61 1.80 -22.47
CA PHE A 45 -33.01 1.98 -22.02
C PHE A 45 -33.32 2.97 -20.89
N ALA A 46 -32.71 4.15 -20.84
CA ALA A 46 -33.10 5.21 -19.88
C ALA A 46 -33.15 4.75 -18.41
N LYS A 47 -32.43 3.66 -18.09
CA LYS A 47 -32.33 3.08 -16.76
C LYS A 47 -31.08 3.63 -16.10
N ASN A 48 -31.27 4.35 -15.01
CA ASN A 48 -30.19 4.64 -14.07
C ASN A 48 -29.94 3.39 -13.24
N TYR A 49 -28.67 2.96 -13.12
CA TYR A 49 -28.30 1.90 -12.18
C TYR A 49 -28.78 2.30 -10.76
N TYR A 50 -29.58 1.46 -10.12
CA TYR A 50 -30.26 1.74 -8.83
C TYR A 50 -31.13 3.01 -8.74
N ASN A 51 -31.57 3.61 -9.86
CA ASN A 51 -32.23 4.92 -9.87
C ASN A 51 -31.39 6.06 -9.25
N GLU A 52 -30.06 5.88 -9.17
CA GLU A 52 -29.18 6.88 -8.58
C GLU A 52 -29.00 8.09 -9.50
N ARG A 53 -28.82 9.27 -8.90
CA ARG A 53 -28.31 10.44 -9.63
C ARG A 53 -26.81 10.25 -9.85
N ILE A 54 -26.35 10.45 -11.08
CA ILE A 54 -24.92 10.43 -11.40
C ILE A 54 -24.25 11.59 -10.67
N ASN A 55 -23.44 11.25 -9.66
CA ASN A 55 -22.59 12.17 -8.90
C ASN A 55 -21.37 11.40 -8.38
N HIS A 56 -20.48 12.08 -7.66
CA HIS A 56 -19.22 11.54 -7.12
C HIS A 56 -19.37 10.30 -6.22
N TYR A 57 -20.57 10.00 -5.72
CA TYR A 57 -20.87 8.89 -4.84
C TYR A 57 -21.69 7.78 -5.52
N SER A 58 -22.04 7.93 -6.80
CA SER A 58 -22.86 6.92 -7.47
C SER A 58 -22.11 5.59 -7.59
N GLY A 59 -22.81 4.50 -7.27
CA GLY A 59 -22.29 3.14 -7.39
C GLY A 59 -21.86 2.81 -8.82
N ILE A 60 -22.47 3.44 -9.82
CA ILE A 60 -22.13 3.28 -11.24
C ILE A 60 -20.65 3.54 -11.53
N LEU A 61 -20.01 4.46 -10.79
CA LEU A 61 -18.59 4.79 -10.91
C LEU A 61 -17.68 3.62 -10.53
N SER A 62 -18.16 2.73 -9.67
CA SER A 62 -17.41 1.54 -9.22
C SER A 62 -17.60 0.36 -10.17
N HIS A 63 -18.48 0.46 -11.18
CA HIS A 63 -18.81 -0.64 -12.12
C HIS A 63 -18.28 -0.39 -13.54
N LEU A 64 -17.37 0.57 -13.70
CA LEU A 64 -16.74 0.87 -14.98
C LEU A 64 -15.83 -0.30 -15.42
N PRO A 65 -15.66 -0.53 -16.73
CA PRO A 65 -14.83 -1.62 -17.23
C PRO A 65 -13.36 -1.42 -16.83
N MET A 66 -12.65 -2.54 -16.61
CA MET A 66 -11.23 -2.55 -16.27
C MET A 66 -10.39 -1.83 -17.36
N PRO A 67 -9.56 -0.84 -17.00
CA PRO A 67 -8.77 -0.07 -17.96
C PRO A 67 -7.48 -0.80 -18.32
N TRP A 68 -7.59 -1.85 -19.11
CA TRP A 68 -6.44 -2.67 -19.54
C TRP A 68 -5.40 -1.91 -20.38
N ASN A 69 -5.78 -0.80 -21.03
CA ASN A 69 -4.86 0.12 -21.69
C ASN A 69 -5.50 1.52 -21.84
N TYR A 70 -4.70 2.53 -22.23
CA TYR A 70 -5.15 3.91 -22.43
C TYR A 70 -6.22 4.09 -23.52
N ASN A 71 -6.40 3.09 -24.39
CA ASN A 71 -7.31 3.15 -25.53
C ASN A 71 -8.61 2.37 -25.30
N GLY A 72 -8.80 1.75 -24.13
CA GLY A 72 -9.93 0.87 -23.84
C GLY A 72 -10.00 -0.40 -24.68
N SER A 73 -9.00 -0.64 -25.55
CA SER A 73 -8.93 -1.79 -26.46
C SER A 73 -8.36 -3.06 -25.81
N GLY A 74 -7.82 -2.93 -24.59
CA GLY A 74 -7.18 -4.03 -23.87
C GLY A 74 -8.13 -5.01 -23.16
N PHE A 75 -9.46 -4.83 -23.27
CA PHE A 75 -10.41 -5.89 -22.85
C PHE A 75 -10.11 -7.23 -23.55
N SER A 76 -9.35 -7.19 -24.66
CA SER A 76 -8.64 -8.32 -25.23
C SER A 76 -7.19 -7.95 -25.63
N TYR A 77 -6.25 -7.88 -24.68
CA TYR A 77 -4.83 -8.29 -24.78
C TYR A 77 -3.95 -7.58 -23.73
N GLN A 78 -2.84 -8.25 -23.38
CA GLN A 78 -1.97 -8.12 -22.20
C GLN A 78 -1.51 -6.70 -21.81
N LEU A 79 -1.57 -6.43 -20.50
CA LEU A 79 -0.89 -5.32 -19.82
C LEU A 79 0.64 -5.53 -19.88
N ALA A 80 1.34 -4.74 -20.69
CA ALA A 80 2.79 -4.62 -20.64
C ALA A 80 3.14 -3.43 -19.73
N ASP A 81 3.82 -3.66 -18.61
CA ASP A 81 4.28 -2.56 -17.75
C ASP A 81 5.74 -2.78 -17.35
N GLU A 82 6.64 -2.06 -18.04
CA GLU A 82 8.09 -2.03 -17.80
C GLU A 82 8.51 -0.87 -16.87
N ASN A 83 7.56 -0.04 -16.39
CA ASN A 83 7.86 1.09 -15.52
C ASN A 83 7.94 0.67 -14.04
N LEU A 84 9.07 0.99 -13.40
CA LEU A 84 9.37 0.62 -12.01
C LEU A 84 8.58 1.42 -10.94
N GLU A 85 7.85 2.47 -11.33
CA GLU A 85 7.18 3.42 -10.42
C GLU A 85 5.65 3.33 -10.47
N THR A 86 5.05 2.29 -11.08
CA THR A 86 3.59 2.19 -11.18
C THR A 86 2.94 1.62 -9.92
N PRO A 87 1.71 2.03 -9.57
CA PRO A 87 0.94 1.45 -8.46
C PRO A 87 0.83 -0.07 -8.55
N LEU A 88 0.68 -0.60 -9.77
CA LEU A 88 0.62 -2.04 -10.04
C LEU A 88 1.91 -2.76 -9.61
N ARG A 89 3.07 -2.17 -9.86
CA ARG A 89 4.36 -2.75 -9.47
C ARG A 89 4.51 -2.79 -7.95
N LEU A 90 4.10 -1.73 -7.26
CA LEU A 90 4.04 -1.70 -5.80
C LEU A 90 3.12 -2.81 -5.26
N VAL A 91 1.94 -2.99 -5.85
CA VAL A 91 1.03 -4.09 -5.49
C VAL A 91 1.71 -5.45 -5.67
N GLN A 92 2.35 -5.69 -6.81
CA GLN A 92 3.07 -6.94 -7.08
C GLN A 92 4.16 -7.22 -6.04
N GLN A 93 4.89 -6.20 -5.61
CA GLN A 93 5.91 -6.31 -4.57
C GLN A 93 5.30 -6.66 -3.20
N LEU A 94 4.23 -5.97 -2.80
CA LEU A 94 3.54 -6.24 -1.53
C LEU A 94 2.87 -7.62 -1.52
N VAL A 95 2.28 -8.05 -2.64
CA VAL A 95 1.74 -9.42 -2.80
C VAL A 95 2.85 -10.46 -2.70
N SER A 96 4.02 -10.18 -3.30
CA SER A 96 5.18 -11.07 -3.20
C SER A 96 5.69 -11.16 -1.77
N LEU A 97 5.77 -10.04 -1.04
CA LEU A 97 6.11 -10.01 0.38
C LEU A 97 5.12 -10.82 1.23
N ARG A 98 3.82 -10.73 0.92
CA ARG A 98 2.77 -11.49 1.62
C ARG A 98 2.91 -13.01 1.46
N LYS A 99 3.67 -13.52 0.48
CA LYS A 99 3.96 -14.96 0.37
C LYS A 99 4.81 -15.47 1.53
N ASN A 100 5.50 -14.59 2.27
CA ASN A 100 6.23 -14.99 3.45
C ASN A 100 5.24 -15.42 4.58
N PRO A 101 5.46 -16.58 5.22
CA PRO A 101 4.55 -17.12 6.24
C PRO A 101 4.22 -16.16 7.38
N VAL A 102 5.16 -15.29 7.76
CA VAL A 102 4.95 -14.28 8.81
C VAL A 102 3.80 -13.33 8.45
N PHE A 103 3.65 -12.97 7.17
CA PHE A 103 2.58 -12.08 6.74
C PHE A 103 1.24 -12.79 6.54
N GLN A 104 1.24 -14.11 6.33
CA GLN A 104 0.03 -14.92 6.18
C GLN A 104 -0.59 -15.33 7.52
N LEU A 105 0.26 -15.82 8.43
CA LEU A 105 -0.16 -16.50 9.66
C LEU A 105 0.31 -15.79 10.93
N GLY A 106 1.32 -14.92 10.82
CA GLY A 106 1.92 -14.27 11.97
C GLY A 106 1.00 -13.28 12.67
N THR A 107 1.21 -13.11 13.96
CA THR A 107 0.50 -12.14 14.81
C THR A 107 0.94 -10.72 14.50
N ILE A 108 0.16 -9.75 14.95
CA ILE A 108 0.43 -8.32 14.83
C ILE A 108 0.53 -7.69 16.21
N GLU A 109 1.52 -6.83 16.42
CA GLU A 109 1.66 -6.05 17.64
C GLU A 109 1.96 -4.59 17.28
N GLN A 110 1.06 -3.69 17.63
CA GLN A 110 1.21 -2.27 17.35
C GLN A 110 2.21 -1.63 18.31
N ILE A 111 3.13 -0.84 17.77
CA ILE A 111 4.16 -0.14 18.55
C ILE A 111 3.78 1.34 18.62
N LYS A 112 3.67 1.86 19.84
CA LYS A 112 3.55 3.31 20.08
C LYS A 112 4.96 3.89 20.16
N LEU A 113 5.24 4.90 19.34
CA LEU A 113 6.54 5.57 19.31
C LEU A 113 6.41 6.96 19.91
N ASP A 114 6.98 7.15 21.10
CA ASP A 114 7.01 8.44 21.78
C ASP A 114 7.74 9.52 20.95
N GLN A 115 8.73 9.10 20.14
CA GLN A 115 9.50 9.96 19.25
C GLN A 115 8.66 10.69 18.20
N VAL A 116 7.44 10.20 17.94
CA VAL A 116 6.55 10.73 16.90
C VAL A 116 5.39 11.54 17.50
N MET A 117 5.33 11.65 18.83
CA MET A 117 4.36 12.52 19.49
C MET A 117 4.54 13.97 19.02
N ASN A 118 3.44 14.60 18.59
CA ASN A 118 3.37 16.00 18.13
C ASN A 118 4.05 16.32 16.79
N ARG A 119 4.41 15.32 15.96
CA ARG A 119 4.84 15.58 14.58
C ARG A 119 3.65 15.68 13.61
N PRO A 120 3.72 16.54 12.58
CA PRO A 120 2.72 16.56 11.52
C PRO A 120 2.78 15.24 10.71
N GLY A 121 1.62 14.79 10.25
CA GLY A 121 1.45 13.55 9.50
C GLY A 121 0.99 12.36 10.34
N ILE A 122 0.84 11.22 9.67
CA ILE A 122 0.42 9.97 10.27
C ILE A 122 1.53 8.95 10.10
N ILE A 123 1.95 8.34 11.21
CA ILE A 123 2.77 7.14 11.21
C ILE A 123 2.02 5.99 11.89
N SER A 124 2.16 4.79 11.35
CA SER A 124 1.73 3.56 12.03
C SER A 124 2.87 2.56 11.97
N VAL A 125 3.28 2.07 13.15
CA VAL A 125 4.34 1.07 13.27
C VAL A 125 3.78 -0.14 14.00
N PHE A 126 4.01 -1.31 13.41
CA PHE A 126 3.64 -2.58 14.02
C PHE A 126 4.64 -3.67 13.64
N THR A 127 4.69 -4.71 14.45
CA THR A 127 5.49 -5.91 14.15
C THR A 127 4.61 -7.04 13.65
N ARG A 128 5.18 -7.88 12.78
CA ARG A 128 4.63 -9.18 12.38
C ARG A 128 5.57 -10.27 12.88
N LYS A 129 5.02 -11.23 13.64
CA LYS A 129 5.77 -12.29 14.30
C LYS A 129 5.15 -13.64 14.02
N ALA A 130 5.96 -14.64 13.72
CA ALA A 130 5.53 -16.04 13.66
C ALA A 130 6.63 -16.92 14.27
N GLU A 131 6.23 -18.00 14.94
CA GLU A 131 7.15 -18.94 15.56
C GLU A 131 8.08 -19.58 14.51
N GLY A 132 9.38 -19.58 14.78
CA GLY A 132 10.39 -20.11 13.86
C GLY A 132 10.77 -19.19 12.69
N TYR A 133 10.23 -17.97 12.63
CA TYR A 133 10.55 -17.00 11.58
C TYR A 133 11.09 -15.67 12.16
N PRO A 134 11.83 -14.89 11.35
CA PRO A 134 12.24 -13.53 11.74
C PRO A 134 11.06 -12.63 12.05
N THR A 135 11.27 -11.68 12.97
CA THR A 135 10.30 -10.61 13.21
C THR A 135 10.42 -9.55 12.12
N PHE A 136 9.30 -9.11 11.57
CA PHE A 136 9.25 -7.98 10.64
C PHE A 136 8.65 -6.76 11.31
N ILE A 137 9.24 -5.59 11.11
CA ILE A 137 8.67 -4.29 11.46
C ILE A 137 8.07 -3.70 10.20
N VAL A 138 6.82 -3.27 10.29
CA VAL A 138 6.13 -2.54 9.23
C VAL A 138 5.92 -1.11 9.70
N ILE A 139 6.38 -0.16 8.90
CA ILE A 139 6.25 1.28 9.14
C ILE A 139 5.47 1.85 7.97
N LEU A 140 4.37 2.54 8.26
CA LEU A 140 3.51 3.16 7.27
C LEU A 140 3.43 4.66 7.55
N THR A 141 3.68 5.51 6.55
CA THR A 141 3.68 6.98 6.69
C THR A 141 2.83 7.68 5.64
N VAL A 142 2.17 8.79 6.04
CA VAL A 142 1.44 9.76 5.18
C VAL A 142 1.62 11.17 5.71
N ASP A 143 1.74 12.14 4.80
CA ASP A 143 1.87 13.57 5.11
C ASP A 143 2.94 13.83 6.18
N PHE A 144 4.00 13.02 6.14
CA PHE A 144 4.96 12.87 7.21
C PHE A 144 6.21 13.70 6.93
N GLU A 145 6.67 14.44 7.94
CA GLU A 145 7.97 15.11 7.88
C GLU A 145 9.12 14.13 8.07
N GLU A 146 10.26 14.41 7.46
CA GLU A 146 11.43 13.54 7.56
C GLU A 146 11.85 13.28 9.02
N MET A 147 12.18 12.02 9.31
CA MET A 147 12.75 11.65 10.60
C MET A 147 13.56 10.37 10.50
N THR A 148 14.51 10.21 11.42
CA THR A 148 15.17 8.92 11.64
C THR A 148 14.49 8.20 12.80
N LEU A 149 14.04 6.96 12.57
CA LEU A 149 13.56 6.08 13.64
C LEU A 149 14.69 5.18 14.12
N ASN A 150 14.88 5.13 15.44
CA ASN A 150 15.77 4.17 16.07
C ASN A 150 14.99 2.87 16.38
N LEU A 151 15.42 1.76 15.79
CA LEU A 151 14.73 0.47 15.89
C LEU A 151 15.31 -0.43 16.99
N THR A 152 16.29 0.04 17.76
CA THR A 152 16.96 -0.75 18.81
C THR A 152 15.98 -1.23 19.89
N THR A 153 14.96 -0.43 20.20
CA THR A 153 13.92 -0.82 21.17
C THR A 153 13.01 -1.94 20.65
N ILE A 154 12.87 -2.06 19.32
CA ILE A 154 12.03 -3.07 18.67
C ILE A 154 12.86 -4.34 18.39
N CYS A 155 14.13 -4.17 18.03
CA CYS A 155 15.06 -5.26 17.71
C CYS A 155 16.36 -5.12 18.53
N PRO A 156 16.31 -5.46 19.83
CA PRO A 156 17.39 -5.16 20.76
C PRO A 156 18.65 -6.01 20.57
N SER A 157 18.53 -7.18 19.93
CA SER A 157 19.62 -8.16 19.83
C SER A 157 20.10 -8.43 18.41
N VAL A 158 19.56 -7.72 17.41
CA VAL A 158 19.78 -7.99 15.99
C VAL A 158 19.86 -6.67 15.23
N ILE A 159 20.79 -6.55 14.30
CA ILE A 159 20.86 -5.39 13.40
C ILE A 159 19.76 -5.55 12.33
N PRO A 160 18.77 -4.65 12.29
CA PRO A 160 17.67 -4.74 11.35
C PRO A 160 18.13 -4.51 9.90
N ARG A 161 17.41 -5.10 8.94
CA ARG A 161 17.69 -4.98 7.50
C ARG A 161 16.46 -4.53 6.74
N LEU A 162 16.61 -3.63 5.78
CA LEU A 162 15.48 -3.19 4.96
C LEU A 162 15.11 -4.28 3.94
N ILE A 163 13.84 -4.65 3.90
CA ILE A 163 13.28 -5.61 2.93
C ILE A 163 12.46 -4.89 1.86
N TYR A 164 11.89 -3.74 2.20
CA TYR A 164 11.08 -2.93 1.30
C TYR A 164 11.01 -1.49 1.81
N PRO A 165 10.99 -0.46 0.93
CA PRO A 165 11.14 -0.53 -0.52
C PRO A 165 12.61 -0.47 -0.93
N PRO A 166 12.99 -0.98 -2.11
CA PRO A 166 14.32 -0.72 -2.65
C PRO A 166 14.51 0.78 -2.90
N SER A 167 15.57 1.37 -2.36
CA SER A 167 15.97 2.75 -2.64
C SER A 167 17.49 2.82 -2.84
N LYS A 168 17.95 3.80 -3.63
CA LYS A 168 19.40 4.04 -3.82
C LYS A 168 20.11 4.33 -2.49
N ASN A 169 19.42 5.02 -1.58
CA ASN A 169 19.95 5.40 -0.27
C ASN A 169 19.70 4.34 0.81
N LEU A 170 18.83 3.38 0.52
CA LEU A 170 18.46 2.29 1.42
C LEU A 170 18.40 0.98 0.63
N PRO A 171 19.56 0.34 0.40
CA PRO A 171 19.64 -0.92 -0.31
C PRO A 171 18.98 -2.06 0.48
N LEU A 172 18.36 -2.99 -0.26
CA LEU A 172 17.69 -4.13 0.34
C LEU A 172 18.67 -5.14 0.93
N ASP A 173 18.24 -5.81 2.01
CA ASP A 173 18.96 -6.86 2.73
C ASP A 173 20.33 -6.45 3.30
N ILE A 174 20.62 -5.14 3.34
CA ILE A 174 21.81 -4.58 3.97
C ILE A 174 21.48 -4.19 5.42
N PRO A 175 22.37 -4.49 6.39
CA PRO A 175 22.21 -4.03 7.77
C PRO A 175 22.07 -2.52 7.87
N LEU A 176 21.04 -2.07 8.56
CA LEU A 176 20.81 -0.65 8.82
C LEU A 176 21.89 -0.12 9.77
N PRO A 177 22.59 0.97 9.41
CA PRO A 177 23.60 1.57 10.28
C PRO A 177 22.93 2.04 11.58
N ASN A 178 23.56 1.73 12.72
CA ASN A 178 23.07 2.09 14.06
C ASN A 178 21.64 1.61 14.38
N SER A 179 21.12 0.61 13.65
CA SER A 179 19.72 0.18 13.75
C SER A 179 18.73 1.31 13.50
N GLU A 180 19.09 2.26 12.64
CA GLU A 180 18.30 3.45 12.32
C GLU A 180 17.79 3.41 10.89
N ILE A 181 16.54 3.86 10.70
CA ILE A 181 15.94 4.00 9.38
C ILE A 181 15.54 5.47 9.14
N PRO A 182 16.09 6.14 8.10
CA PRO A 182 15.61 7.45 7.68
C PRO A 182 14.29 7.29 6.93
N LEU A 183 13.25 7.90 7.47
CA LEU A 183 11.96 8.08 6.83
C LEU A 183 11.99 9.41 6.09
N GLU A 184 11.78 9.34 4.78
CA GLU A 184 11.82 10.50 3.90
C GLU A 184 10.55 11.35 4.07
N LYS A 185 10.65 12.67 3.86
CA LYS A 185 9.49 13.56 3.79
C LYS A 185 8.57 13.15 2.64
N ILE A 186 7.26 13.13 2.90
CA ILE A 186 6.29 12.82 1.87
C ILE A 186 5.12 13.82 1.93
N ASP A 187 4.94 14.57 0.85
CA ASP A 187 3.85 15.55 0.70
C ASP A 187 2.65 14.88 0.00
N GLY A 188 1.57 14.57 0.72
CA GLY A 188 0.35 13.95 0.18
C GLY A 188 0.45 12.46 -0.15
N ASN A 189 1.67 11.94 -0.34
CA ASN A 189 1.88 10.56 -0.75
C ASN A 189 2.09 9.61 0.44
N PHE A 190 1.92 8.33 0.16
CA PHE A 190 2.14 7.25 1.10
C PHE A 190 3.50 6.61 0.89
N ARG A 191 4.06 6.09 1.99
CA ARG A 191 5.17 5.13 1.90
C ARG A 191 5.05 4.05 2.96
N SER A 192 5.53 2.86 2.59
CA SER A 192 5.70 1.76 3.52
C SER A 192 7.15 1.34 3.54
N TYR A 193 7.62 0.99 4.73
CA TYR A 193 8.91 0.38 4.97
C TYR A 193 8.67 -0.94 5.69
N VAL A 194 9.37 -1.98 5.25
CA VAL A 194 9.37 -3.30 5.88
C VAL A 194 10.79 -3.66 6.20
N VAL A 195 11.04 -3.89 7.48
CA VAL A 195 12.36 -4.14 8.04
C VAL A 195 12.35 -5.51 8.70
N SER A 196 13.36 -6.33 8.45
CA SER A 196 13.52 -7.64 9.07
C SER A 196 14.51 -7.57 10.22
N CYS A 197 14.18 -8.23 11.32
CA CYS A 197 15.07 -8.46 12.45
C CYS A 197 15.47 -9.94 12.47
N ALA A 198 16.25 -10.31 11.45
CA ALA A 198 16.85 -11.64 11.30
C ALA A 198 18.32 -11.60 11.75
N ALA A 199 18.67 -12.50 12.67
CA ALA A 199 20.06 -12.72 13.10
C ALA A 199 20.88 -13.32 11.97
#